data_AF-X6F9M0-F1
#
_entry.id   AF-X6F9M0-F1
#
_cell.length_a   1.000
_cell.length_b   1.000
_cell.length_c   1.000
_cell.angle_alpha   90.00
_cell.angle_beta   90.00
_cell.angle_gamma   90.00
#
_symmetry.space_group_name_H-M   'P 1'
#
loop_
_entity.id
_entity.type
_entity.pdbx_description
1 polymer ?
#
loop_
_entity_poly.entity_id
_entity_poly.type
_entity_poly.pdbx_seq_one_letter_code
_entity_poly.pdbx_strand_id
1 'polypeptide(L)' 'MGDQPTKRRRTRPLKGEDAEVRHVVETHDLSPAQARELVRRHGNDWRKIDEAAKSYKDST' A
#
# COMPACT_ATOMS: atom_id res chain seq x y z
N MET A 1 9.40 -25.60 23.08
CA MET A 1 8.20 -24.87 22.60
C MET A 1 8.69 -23.49 22.20
N GLY A 2 8.92 -23.26 20.90
CA GLY A 2 9.51 -22.03 20.40
C GLY A 2 8.44 -20.97 20.18
N ASP A 3 8.55 -19.88 20.93
CA ASP A 3 7.69 -18.71 20.92
C ASP A 3 7.45 -18.19 19.49
N GLN A 4 6.21 -18.25 19.02
CA GLN A 4 5.78 -17.57 17.80
C GLN A 4 5.79 -16.06 18.08
N PRO A 5 6.58 -15.24 17.36
CA PRO A 5 6.44 -13.81 17.47
C PRO A 5 5.08 -13.43 16.89
N THR A 6 4.18 -13.06 17.80
CA THR A 6 2.89 -12.47 17.52
C THR A 6 3.05 -11.43 16.41
N LYS A 7 2.17 -11.50 15.39
CA LYS A 7 2.06 -10.52 14.31
C LYS A 7 1.88 -9.14 14.93
N ARG A 8 2.99 -8.45 15.21
CA ARG A 8 3.01 -7.04 15.57
C ARG A 8 2.35 -6.34 14.41
N ARG A 9 1.09 -5.95 14.59
CA ARG A 9 0.42 -4.94 13.78
C ARG A 9 1.41 -3.78 13.71
N ARG A 10 2.09 -3.62 12.56
CA ARG A 10 3.02 -2.52 12.33
C ARG A 10 2.19 -1.25 12.40
N THR A 11 2.16 -0.62 13.57
CA THR A 11 1.44 0.64 13.83
C THR A 11 2.24 1.86 13.42
N ARG A 12 3.37 1.67 12.73
CA ARG A 12 4.17 2.73 12.13
C ARG A 12 4.22 2.48 10.62
N PRO A 13 3.85 3.47 9.79
CA PRO A 13 4.21 3.43 8.38
C PRO A 13 5.71 3.20 8.32
N LEU A 14 6.15 2.15 7.63
CA LEU A 14 7.56 2.01 7.32
C LEU A 14 7.95 3.26 6.50
N LYS A 15 9.14 3.83 6.67
CA LYS A 15 9.58 5.03 5.92
C LYS A 15 9.40 4.92 4.39
N GLY A 16 9.31 3.70 3.85
CA GLY A 16 8.99 3.45 2.43
C GLY A 16 7.50 3.49 2.10
N GLU A 17 6.62 3.26 3.06
CA GLU A 17 5.16 3.25 2.89
C GLU A 17 4.67 4.64 2.44
N ASP A 18 5.15 5.73 3.06
CA ASP A 18 4.79 7.09 2.65
C ASP A 18 5.30 7.46 1.24
N ALA A 19 6.44 6.92 0.83
CA ALA A 19 6.99 7.16 -0.52
C ALA A 19 6.16 6.43 -1.59
N GLU A 20 5.84 5.16 -1.34
CA GLU A 20 4.95 4.37 -2.22
C GLU A 20 3.57 5.03 -2.30
N VAL A 21 3.00 5.47 -1.17
CA VAL A 21 1.69 6.16 -1.14
C VAL A 21 1.70 7.40 -2.00
N ARG A 22 2.73 8.25 -1.85
CA ARG A 22 2.89 9.45 -2.70
C ARG A 22 3.01 9.07 -4.18
N HIS A 23 3.79 8.05 -4.50
CA HIS A 23 3.98 7.61 -5.87
C HIS A 23 2.67 7.12 -6.52
N VAL A 24 1.83 6.38 -5.77
CA VAL A 24 0.50 5.95 -6.24
C VAL A 24 -0.44 7.13 -6.46
N VAL A 25 -0.46 8.08 -5.51
CA VAL A 25 -1.29 9.29 -5.61
C VAL A 25 -0.91 10.09 -6.85
N GLU A 26 0.39 10.31 -7.09
CA GLU A 26 0.88 11.08 -8.24
C GLU A 26 0.72 10.32 -9.58
N THR A 27 0.85 8.99 -9.58
CA THR A 27 0.79 8.19 -10.81
C THR A 27 -0.64 7.89 -11.27
N HIS A 28 -1.54 7.65 -10.31
CA HIS A 28 -2.92 7.22 -10.60
C HIS A 28 -3.98 8.27 -10.22
N ASP A 29 -3.58 9.43 -9.70
CA ASP A 29 -4.46 10.49 -9.18
C ASP A 29 -5.46 9.96 -8.13
N LEU A 30 -5.02 9.01 -7.31
CA LEU A 30 -5.84 8.42 -6.24
C LEU A 30 -5.79 9.24 -4.96
N SER A 31 -6.80 9.08 -4.10
CA SER A 31 -6.73 9.68 -2.76
C SER A 31 -5.62 9.03 -1.92
N PRO A 32 -4.91 9.80 -1.06
CA PRO A 32 -3.86 9.27 -0.20
C PRO A 32 -4.35 8.15 0.73
N ALA A 33 -5.64 8.13 1.10
CA ALA A 33 -6.24 7.03 1.84
C ALA A 33 -6.33 5.73 1.02
N GLN A 34 -6.72 5.81 -0.26
CA GLN A 34 -6.80 4.66 -1.17
C GLN A 34 -5.40 4.13 -1.49
N ALA A 35 -4.47 5.03 -1.81
CA ALA A 35 -3.06 4.69 -2.03
C ALA A 35 -2.46 4.00 -0.79
N ARG A 36 -2.73 4.52 0.41
CA ARG A 36 -2.28 3.88 1.66
C ARG A 36 -2.90 2.51 1.89
N GLU A 37 -4.14 2.30 1.48
CA GLU A 37 -4.73 0.97 1.51
C GLU A 37 -4.04 0.00 0.54
N LEU A 38 -3.74 0.45 -0.68
CA LEU A 38 -3.02 -0.34 -1.68
C LEU A 38 -1.61 -0.72 -1.19
N VAL A 39 -0.84 0.25 -0.71
CA VAL A 39 0.50 0.03 -0.15
C VAL A 39 0.42 -0.85 1.11
N ARG A 40 -0.61 -0.73 1.93
CA ARG A 40 -0.77 -1.61 3.10
C ARG A 40 -1.16 -3.04 2.71
N ARG A 41 -1.92 -3.21 1.62
CA ARG A 41 -2.39 -4.50 1.11
C ARG A 41 -1.29 -5.25 0.35
N HIS A 42 -0.49 -4.53 -0.41
CA HIS A 42 0.53 -5.10 -1.31
C HIS A 42 1.97 -4.87 -0.82
N GLY A 43 2.19 -3.98 0.14
CA GLY A 43 3.51 -3.70 0.70
C GLY A 43 4.38 -2.91 -0.28
N ASN A 44 5.52 -3.50 -0.65
CA ASN A 44 6.53 -2.91 -1.53
C ASN A 44 6.44 -3.48 -2.97
N ASP A 45 5.35 -4.19 -3.29
CA ASP A 45 5.11 -4.75 -4.62
C ASP A 45 4.48 -3.69 -5.54
N TRP A 46 5.30 -2.78 -6.07
CA TRP A 46 4.84 -1.72 -6.97
C TRP A 46 3.98 -2.23 -8.13
N ARG A 47 4.37 -3.35 -8.76
CA ARG A 47 3.62 -3.95 -9.86
C ARG A 47 2.17 -4.29 -9.46
N LYS A 48 1.95 -4.86 -8.28
CA LYS A 48 0.60 -5.19 -7.81
C LYS A 48 -0.20 -3.95 -7.45
N ILE A 49 0.49 -2.94 -6.90
CA ILE A 49 -0.10 -1.66 -6.55
C ILE A 49 -0.58 -0.92 -7.82
N ASP A 50 0.23 -0.89 -8.88
CA ASP A 50 -0.12 -0.31 -10.18
C ASP A 50 -1.31 -1.04 -10.83
N GLU A 51 -1.30 -2.38 -10.84
CA GLU A 51 -2.42 -3.17 -11.37
C GLU A 51 -3.72 -2.93 -10.57
N ALA A 52 -3.64 -2.90 -9.24
CA ALA A 52 -4.79 -2.65 -8.38
C ALA A 52 -5.30 -1.20 -8.51
N ALA A 53 -4.40 -0.22 -8.63
CA ALA A 53 -4.74 1.18 -8.83
C ALA A 53 -5.40 1.43 -10.19
N LYS A 54 -4.93 0.76 -11.25
CA LYS A 54 -5.58 0.78 -12.57
C LYS A 54 -7.00 0.20 -12.53
N SER A 55 -7.20 -0.91 -11.80
CA SER A 55 -8.55 -1.47 -11.60
C SER A 55 -9.48 -0.53 -10.84
N TYR A 56 -8.97 0.26 -9.88
CA TYR A 56 -9.77 1.25 -9.16
C TYR A 56 -10.30 2.36 -10.08
N LYS A 57 -9.52 2.78 -11.08
CA LYS A 57 -9.92 3.83 -12.05
C LYS A 57 -10.94 3.34 -13.08
N ASP A 58 -10.94 2.05 -13.39
CA ASP A 58 -11.87 1.43 -14.35
C ASP A 58 -13.30 1.26 -13.79
N SER A 59 -13.46 1.21 -12.46
CA SER A 59 -14.77 1.02 -11.82
C SER A 59 -15.53 2.32 -11.50
N THR A 60 -15.13 3.47 -12.03
CA THR A 60 -15.80 4.78 -11.83
C THR A 60 -16.07 5.47 -13.15
#